data_AF-A0A5C8A6Z1-F1
#
_entry.id   AF-A0A5C8A6Z1-F1
#
_cell.length_a   1.000
_cell.length_b   1.000
_cell.length_c   1.000
_cell.angle_alpha   90.00
_cell.angle_beta   90.00
_cell.angle_gamma   90.00
#
_symmetry.space_group_name_H-M   'P 1'
#
loop_
_entity.id
_entity.type
_entity.pdbx_description
1 polymer ?
#
loop_
_entity_poly.entity_id
_entity_poly.type
_entity_poly.pdbx_seq_one_letter_code
_entity_poly.pdbx_strand_id
1 'polypeptide(L)' 'MALTELGLIDEYQIMVHPRIVGRCPTLFAGLSQMVDLDLVGREEFGSGAVALRYAVKR' A
#
# COMPACT_ATOMS: atom_id res chain seq x y z
N MET A 1 6.28 -9.94 -5.07
CA MET A 1 6.59 -10.35 -3.69
C MET A 1 8.08 -10.26 -3.37
N ALA A 2 8.99 -10.58 -4.30
CA ALA A 2 10.42 -10.58 -3.99
C ALA A 2 10.98 -9.26 -3.43
N LEU A 3 10.63 -8.08 -3.97
CA LEU A 3 11.27 -6.83 -3.53
C LEU A 3 10.89 -6.40 -2.11
N THR A 4 9.62 -6.59 -1.72
CA THR A 4 9.19 -6.34 -0.34
C THR A 4 9.86 -7.31 0.62
N GLU A 5 9.94 -8.59 0.27
CA GLU A 5 10.60 -9.61 1.10
C GLU A 5 12.11 -9.37 1.23
N LEU A 6 12.73 -8.80 0.21
CA LEU A 6 14.13 -8.39 0.24
C LEU A 6 14.35 -7.05 0.95
N GLY A 7 13.29 -6.39 1.44
CA GLY A 7 13.39 -5.08 2.10
C GLY A 7 13.88 -3.96 1.18
N LEU A 8 13.68 -4.09 -0.13
CA LEU A 8 14.21 -3.17 -1.15
C LEU A 8 13.25 -2.06 -1.55
N ILE A 9 12.08 -1.97 -0.92
CA ILE A 9 11.09 -0.93 -1.18
C ILE A 9 11.12 0.05 -0.01
N ASP A 10 11.46 1.29 -0.29
CA ASP A 10 11.47 2.36 0.73
C ASP A 10 10.09 3.01 0.91
N GLU A 11 9.29 3.11 -0.16
CA GLU A 11 7.98 3.78 -0.15
C GLU A 11 6.90 3.00 -0.93
N TYR A 12 5.67 3.02 -0.42
CA TYR A 12 4.47 2.51 -1.06
C TYR A 12 3.47 3.64 -1.29
N GLN A 13 2.96 3.74 -2.52
CA GLN A 13 1.78 4.56 -2.82
C GLN A 13 0.57 3.66 -3.08
N ILE A 14 -0.42 3.72 -2.18
CA ILE A 14 -1.64 2.91 -2.23
C ILE A 14 -2.81 3.80 -2.66
N MET A 15 -3.48 3.41 -3.73
CA MET A 15 -4.72 4.06 -4.18
C MET A 15 -5.95 3.36 -3.60
N VAL A 16 -6.76 4.13 -2.89
CA VAL A 16 -8.07 3.69 -2.38
C VAL A 16 -9.15 4.25 -3.28
N HIS A 17 -9.91 3.35 -3.92
CA HIS A 17 -11.07 3.71 -4.72
C HIS A 17 -12.36 3.61 -3.90
N PRO A 18 -13.36 4.48 -4.13
CA PRO A 18 -14.65 4.44 -3.44
C PRO A 18 -15.55 3.32 -3.99
N ARG A 19 -15.07 2.08 -3.93
CA ARG A 19 -15.72 0.88 -4.47
C ARG A 19 -15.46 -0.30 -3.53
N ILE A 20 -16.43 -1.22 -3.47
CA ILE A 20 -16.31 -2.47 -2.72
C ILE A 20 -16.17 -3.61 -3.72
N VAL A 21 -15.08 -4.37 -3.64
CA VAL A 21 -14.83 -5.53 -4.50
C VAL A 21 -15.17 -6.80 -3.73
N GLY A 22 -16.04 -7.65 -4.30
CA GLY A 22 -16.50 -8.88 -3.64
C GLY A 22 -15.48 -10.01 -3.61
N ARG A 23 -14.60 -10.11 -4.61
CA ARG A 23 -13.51 -11.09 -4.66
C ARG A 23 -12.31 -10.50 -5.38
N CYS A 24 -11.20 -10.40 -4.67
CA CYS A 24 -9.93 -9.92 -5.22
C CYS A 24 -8.78 -10.72 -4.59
N PRO A 25 -7.69 -10.99 -5.33
CA PRO A 25 -6.43 -11.38 -4.71
C PRO A 25 -5.99 -10.32 -3.68
N THR A 26 -5.28 -10.73 -2.63
CA THR A 26 -4.71 -9.79 -1.67
C THR A 26 -3.51 -9.08 -2.30
N LEU A 27 -3.39 -7.76 -2.10
CA LEU A 27 -2.36 -6.93 -2.74
C LEU A 27 -0.93 -7.42 -2.48
N PHE A 28 -0.70 -7.99 -1.29
CA PHE A 28 0.58 -8.54 -0.84
C PHE A 28 0.50 -10.03 -0.53
N ALA A 29 -0.21 -10.79 -1.38
CA ALA A 29 -0.33 -12.24 -1.24
C ALA A 29 1.05 -12.92 -1.22
N GLY A 30 1.37 -13.62 -0.12
CA GLY A 30 2.60 -14.40 0.05
C GLY A 30 3.71 -13.71 0.83
N LEU A 31 3.41 -12.62 1.55
CA LEU A 31 4.41 -11.92 2.35
C LEU A 31 4.69 -12.74 3.60
N SER A 32 5.95 -13.13 3.80
CA SER A 32 6.34 -13.98 4.92
C SER A 32 6.39 -13.25 6.27
N GLN A 33 6.54 -11.93 6.27
CA GLN A 33 6.68 -11.10 7.49
C GLN A 33 5.90 -9.80 7.38
N MET A 34 5.45 -9.25 8.52
CA MET A 34 4.81 -7.94 8.53
C MET A 34 5.84 -6.85 8.20
N VAL A 35 5.42 -5.84 7.45
CA VAL A 35 6.21 -4.63 7.19
C VAL A 35 5.50 -3.46 7.84
N ASP A 36 6.17 -2.83 8.80
CA ASP A 36 5.66 -1.63 9.47
C ASP A 36 5.82 -0.40 8.56
N LEU A 37 4.76 0.42 8.47
CA LEU A 37 4.69 1.58 7.60
C LEU A 37 4.32 2.86 8.36
N ASP A 38 4.93 3.98 8.01
CA ASP A 38 4.54 5.33 8.45
C ASP A 38 3.79 6.07 7.33
N LEU A 39 2.63 6.66 7.65
CA LEU A 39 1.90 7.49 6.69
C LEU A 39 2.64 8.83 6.51
N VAL A 40 3.22 9.04 5.34
CA VAL A 40 4.02 10.24 5.01
C VAL A 40 3.30 11.19 4.05
N GLY A 41 2.19 10.77 3.46
CA GLY A 41 1.38 11.65 2.62
C GLY A 41 -0.01 11.14 2.33
N ARG A 42 -0.92 12.08 2.08
CA ARG A 42 -2.31 11.82 1.67
C ARG A 42 -2.72 12.86 0.64
N GLU A 43 -3.30 12.41 -0.46
CA GLU A 43 -3.89 13.27 -1.49
C GLU A 43 -5.29 12.75 -1.84
N GLU A 44 -6.26 13.66 -1.90
CA GLU A 44 -7.64 13.36 -2.24
C GLU A 44 -7.97 13.89 -3.62
N PHE A 45 -8.55 13.05 -4.46
CA PHE A 45 -8.95 13.41 -5.81
C PHE A 45 -10.44 13.78 -5.84
N GLY A 46 -10.82 14.67 -6.76
CA GLY A 46 -12.24 15.06 -6.96
C GLY A 46 -13.18 13.90 -7.32
N SER A 47 -12.64 12.74 -7.73
CA SER A 47 -13.37 11.50 -7.96
C SER A 47 -13.73 10.74 -6.67
N GLY A 48 -13.23 11.16 -5.51
CA GLY A 48 -13.34 10.44 -4.24
C GLY A 48 -12.29 9.35 -4.04
N ALA A 49 -11.37 9.16 -4.98
CA ALA A 49 -10.18 8.33 -4.76
C ALA A 49 -9.20 9.03 -3.82
N VAL A 50 -8.40 8.25 -3.09
CA VAL A 50 -7.37 8.77 -2.18
C VAL A 50 -6.05 8.06 -2.45
N ALA A 51 -4.97 8.83 -2.67
CA ALA A 51 -3.60 8.32 -2.66
C ALA A 51 -3.03 8.42 -1.24
N LEU A 52 -2.52 7.31 -0.72
CA LEU A 52 -1.80 7.25 0.53
C LEU A 52 -0.33 6.90 0.24
N ARG A 53 0.60 7.71 0.71
CA ARG A 53 2.04 7.44 0.63
C ARG A 53 2.55 6.98 1.98
N TYR A 54 3.24 5.86 1.98
CA TYR A 54 3.77 5.20 3.17
C TYR A 54 5.25 4.94 3.02
N ALA A 55 6.06 5.36 3.98
CA ALA A 55 7.46 4.97 4.07
C ALA A 55 7.61 3.73 4.95
N VAL A 56 8.57 2.86 4.65
CA VAL A 56 8.91 1.73 5.53
C VAL A 56 9.53 2.25 6.82
N LYS A 57 9.00 1.81 7.97
CA LYS A 57 9.60 2.09 9.27
C LYS A 57 10.92 1.35 9.39
N ARG A 58 11.94 2.03 9.88
CA ARG A 58 13.27 1.46 10.14
C ARG A 58 13.53 1.34 11.64
#